data_AF-X1H435-F1
#
_entry.id   AF-X1H435-F1
#
_cell.length_a   1.000
_cell.length_b   1.000
_cell.length_c   1.000
_cell.angle_alpha   90.00
_cell.angle_beta   90.00
_cell.angle_gamma   90.00
#
_symmetry.space_group_name_H-M   'P 1'
#
loop_
_entity.id
_entity.type
_entity.pdbx_description
1 polymer ?
#
loop_
_entity_poly.entity_id
_entity_poly.type
_entity_poly.pdbx_seq_one_letter_code
_entity_poly.pdbx_strand_id
1 'polypeptide(L)'
;MTERCQNPQISADSLESALCAWFDELWTQPDVLSLVLLRSNKPENQGPLEARLGAVTAKLEKLIGEEGRLVHCYVVGQFDEGVLEREKKRIAAERERLTGERADISQRLEDLAATEIDRSGLEQLQHLMAERWVSMGFDERRQVFNRLKLKLEVTSG
;
A
#
# COMPACT_ATOMS: atom_id res chain seq x y z
N MET A 1 -39.92 14.63 4.99
CA MET A 1 -39.45 15.50 3.89
C MET A 1 -38.15 14.89 3.39
N THR A 2 -38.13 14.37 2.17
CA THR A 2 -36.92 13.82 1.55
C THR A 2 -36.14 14.98 0.93
N GLU A 3 -35.03 15.35 1.55
CA GLU A 3 -34.09 16.32 0.97
C GLU A 3 -33.57 15.76 -0.36
N ARG A 4 -33.74 16.52 -1.44
CA ARG A 4 -33.17 16.17 -2.74
C ARG A 4 -31.66 16.35 -2.63
N CYS A 5 -30.90 15.33 -3.00
CA CYS A 5 -29.46 15.44 -3.11
C CYS A 5 -29.12 16.54 -4.14
N GLN A 6 -28.21 17.45 -3.79
CA GLN A 6 -27.75 18.55 -4.68
C GLN A 6 -26.76 18.05 -5.75
N ASN A 7 -26.92 16.80 -6.18
CA ASN A 7 -26.01 16.22 -7.16
C ASN A 7 -26.33 16.82 -8.52
N PRO A 8 -25.31 17.26 -9.30
CA PRO A 8 -25.55 17.82 -10.61
C PRO A 8 -26.22 16.78 -11.51
N GLN A 9 -27.25 17.21 -12.25
CA GLN A 9 -27.84 16.38 -13.29
C GLN A 9 -26.92 16.39 -14.51
N ILE A 10 -26.10 15.36 -14.63
CA ILE A 10 -25.18 15.17 -15.75
C ILE A 10 -25.87 14.30 -16.80
N SER A 11 -25.78 14.67 -18.08
CA SER A 11 -26.25 13.82 -19.17
C SER A 11 -25.37 12.59 -19.29
N ALA A 12 -26.00 11.44 -19.60
CA ALA A 12 -25.28 10.18 -19.78
C ALA A 12 -24.17 10.31 -20.84
N ASP A 13 -24.48 10.97 -21.96
CA ASP A 13 -23.54 11.18 -23.07
C ASP A 13 -22.30 11.98 -22.66
N SER A 14 -22.45 12.99 -21.79
CA SER A 14 -21.31 13.78 -21.30
C SER A 14 -20.46 13.00 -20.32
N LEU A 15 -21.07 12.21 -19.43
CA LEU A 15 -20.33 11.33 -18.52
C LEU A 15 -19.57 10.25 -19.29
N GLU A 16 -20.21 9.64 -20.29
CA GLU A 16 -19.63 8.63 -21.14
C GLU A 16 -18.47 9.18 -21.97
N SER A 17 -18.64 10.36 -22.55
CA SER A 17 -17.57 11.04 -23.29
C SER A 17 -16.38 11.37 -22.40
N ALA A 18 -16.62 11.84 -21.17
CA ALA A 18 -15.56 12.13 -20.20
C ALA A 18 -14.82 10.84 -19.76
N LEU A 19 -15.55 9.74 -19.55
CA LEU A 19 -14.98 8.43 -19.26
C LEU A 19 -14.12 7.91 -20.41
N CYS A 20 -14.63 7.99 -21.63
CA CYS A 20 -13.90 7.54 -22.81
C CYS A 20 -12.63 8.36 -23.01
N ALA A 21 -12.72 9.69 -22.88
CA ALA A 21 -11.56 10.58 -22.96
C ALA A 21 -10.53 10.27 -21.87
N TRP A 22 -10.96 9.97 -20.65
CA TRP A 22 -10.06 9.57 -19.56
C TRP A 22 -9.35 8.24 -19.86
N PHE A 23 -10.06 7.26 -20.42
CA PHE A 23 -9.45 5.99 -20.86
C PHE A 23 -8.52 6.18 -22.06
N ASP A 24 -8.88 7.02 -23.02
CA ASP A 24 -8.02 7.35 -24.15
C ASP A 24 -6.72 7.99 -23.67
N GLU A 25 -6.80 8.88 -22.68
CA GLU A 25 -5.64 9.50 -22.04
C GLU A 25 -4.78 8.47 -21.28
N LEU A 26 -5.40 7.55 -20.54
CA LEU A 26 -4.74 6.47 -19.83
C LEU A 26 -3.91 5.57 -20.76
N TRP A 27 -4.43 5.30 -21.96
CA TRP A 27 -3.73 4.47 -22.97
C TRP A 27 -2.73 5.26 -23.81
N THR A 28 -2.82 6.59 -23.85
CA THR A 28 -1.90 7.43 -24.65
C THR A 28 -0.70 7.91 -23.82
N GLN A 29 -0.80 7.92 -22.49
CA GLN A 29 0.26 8.39 -21.59
C GLN A 29 0.88 7.23 -20.78
N PRO A 30 2.12 6.78 -21.11
CA PRO A 30 2.80 5.69 -20.39
C PRO A 30 3.03 6.00 -18.91
N ASP A 31 3.23 7.29 -18.58
CA ASP A 31 3.42 7.75 -17.21
C ASP A 31 2.15 7.59 -16.37
N VAL A 32 0.96 7.75 -16.96
CA VAL A 32 -0.31 7.63 -16.23
C VAL A 32 -0.64 6.16 -15.97
N LEU A 33 -0.44 5.28 -16.96
CA LEU A 33 -0.65 3.84 -16.80
C LEU A 33 0.31 3.25 -15.75
N SER A 34 1.58 3.63 -15.79
CA SER A 34 2.55 3.21 -14.78
C SER A 34 2.22 3.76 -13.40
N LEU A 35 1.75 4.99 -13.26
CA LEU A 35 1.33 5.57 -11.97
C LEU A 35 0.05 4.94 -11.43
N VAL A 36 -0.90 4.59 -12.30
CA VAL A 36 -2.11 3.82 -11.94
C VAL A 36 -1.77 2.40 -11.54
N LEU A 37 -0.88 1.72 -12.28
CA LEU A 37 -0.41 0.39 -11.92
C LEU A 37 0.43 0.42 -10.64
N LEU A 38 1.28 1.43 -10.39
CA LEU A 38 1.98 1.61 -9.12
C LEU A 38 1.03 1.87 -7.95
N ARG A 39 -0.04 2.64 -8.17
CA ARG A 39 -1.10 2.85 -7.16
C ARG A 39 -1.93 1.59 -6.89
N SER A 40 -2.19 0.81 -7.93
CA SER A 40 -2.96 -0.45 -7.86
C SER A 40 -2.12 -1.63 -7.36
N ASN A 41 -0.80 -1.58 -7.62
CA ASN A 41 0.23 -2.46 -7.09
C ASN A 41 0.84 -1.91 -5.81
N LYS A 42 0.13 -1.12 -5.00
CA LYS A 42 0.35 -1.25 -3.57
C LYS A 42 -0.09 -2.66 -3.24
N PRO A 43 0.81 -3.64 -3.06
CA PRO A 43 0.37 -4.98 -2.77
C PRO A 43 -0.53 -4.85 -1.53
N GLU A 44 -1.71 -5.47 -1.55
CA GLU A 44 -2.64 -5.46 -0.40
C GLU A 44 -1.94 -5.89 0.91
N ASN A 45 -0.77 -6.52 0.77
CA ASN A 45 0.13 -6.98 1.82
C ASN A 45 1.17 -5.95 2.32
N GLN A 46 1.41 -4.82 1.64
CA GLN A 46 2.38 -3.80 2.09
C GLN A 46 1.91 -3.10 3.38
N GLY A 47 0.65 -2.67 3.45
CA GLY A 47 0.10 -2.01 4.64
C GLY A 47 0.20 -2.86 5.91
N PRO A 48 -0.20 -4.15 5.89
CA PRO A 48 0.02 -5.06 7.01
C PRO A 48 1.50 -5.27 7.38
N LEU A 49 2.40 -5.33 6.39
CA LEU A 49 3.84 -5.49 6.63
C LEU A 49 4.47 -4.22 7.23
N GLU A 50 4.09 -3.03 6.76
CA GLU A 50 4.50 -1.74 7.32
C GLU A 50 4.00 -1.57 8.76
N ALA A 51 2.73 -1.91 9.03
CA ALA A 51 2.17 -1.88 10.37
C ALA A 51 2.90 -2.85 11.31
N ARG A 52 3.22 -4.06 10.83
CA ARG A 52 3.99 -5.04 11.59
C ARG A 52 5.43 -4.58 11.83
N LEU A 53 6.07 -3.96 10.85
CA LEU A 53 7.41 -3.37 10.99
C LEU A 53 7.40 -2.26 12.06
N GLY A 54 6.39 -1.39 12.04
CA GLY A 54 6.18 -0.37 13.05
C GLY A 54 6.01 -0.96 14.45
N ALA A 55 5.19 -2.01 14.59
CA ALA A 55 4.98 -2.69 15.87
C ALA A 55 6.26 -3.37 16.41
N VAL A 56 7.02 -4.04 15.54
CA VAL A 56 8.31 -4.66 15.90
C VAL A 56 9.32 -3.60 16.34
N THR A 57 9.39 -2.48 15.61
CA THR A 57 10.30 -1.36 15.93
C THR A 57 9.94 -0.72 17.27
N ALA A 58 8.66 -0.43 17.52
CA ALA A 58 8.21 0.10 18.80
C ALA A 58 8.49 -0.86 19.97
N LYS A 59 8.38 -2.18 19.74
CA LYS A 59 8.70 -3.19 20.75
C LYS A 59 10.20 -3.24 21.05
N LEU A 60 11.06 -3.11 20.03
CA LEU A 60 12.52 -3.00 20.21
C LEU A 60 12.89 -1.75 21.03
N GLU A 61 12.29 -0.59 20.75
CA GLU A 61 12.50 0.63 21.52
C GLU A 61 12.06 0.48 22.98
N LYS A 62 10.90 -0.18 23.19
CA LYS A 62 10.42 -0.47 24.54
C LYS A 62 11.40 -1.35 25.31
N LEU A 63 12.00 -2.36 24.67
CA LEU A 63 13.00 -3.22 25.30
C LEU A 63 14.27 -2.45 25.68
N ILE A 64 14.70 -1.47 24.88
CA ILE A 64 15.81 -0.57 25.24
C ILE A 64 15.46 0.25 26.50
N GLY A 65 14.24 0.77 26.56
CA GLY A 65 13.75 1.49 27.75
C GLY A 65 13.56 0.59 28.97
N GLU A 66 13.20 -0.69 28.79
CA GLU A 66 13.14 -1.69 29.86
C GLU A 66 14.54 -2.02 30.39
N GLU A 67 15.53 -2.18 29.52
CA GLU A 67 16.93 -2.43 29.90
C GLU A 67 17.51 -1.27 30.73
N GLY A 68 17.27 -0.02 30.30
CA GLY A 68 17.68 1.16 31.07
C GLY A 68 17.02 1.25 32.45
N ARG A 69 15.73 0.93 32.54
CA ARG A 69 15.00 0.87 33.82
C ARG A 69 15.51 -0.26 34.72
N LEU A 70 15.80 -1.43 34.15
CA LEU A 70 16.35 -2.57 34.86
C LEU A 70 17.71 -2.22 35.50
N VAL A 71 18.61 -1.59 34.73
CA VAL A 71 19.91 -1.14 35.26
C VAL A 71 19.71 -0.10 36.37
N HIS A 72 18.79 0.85 36.20
CA HIS A 72 18.49 1.84 37.24
C HIS A 72 17.98 1.19 38.54
N CYS A 73 17.01 0.28 38.46
CA CYS A 73 16.47 -0.41 39.63
C CYS A 73 17.54 -1.25 40.35
N TYR A 74 18.48 -1.85 39.61
CA TYR A 74 19.63 -2.53 40.21
C TYR A 74 20.55 -1.56 40.97
N VAL A 75 20.89 -0.42 40.37
CA VAL A 75 21.74 0.60 41.00
C VAL A 75 21.13 1.15 42.29
N VAL A 76 19.79 1.28 42.32
CA VAL A 76 19.04 1.73 43.50
C VAL A 76 18.80 0.58 44.51
N GLY A 77 19.26 -0.63 44.21
CA GLY A 77 19.23 -1.78 45.13
C GLY A 77 17.86 -2.46 45.25
N GLN A 78 16.98 -2.32 44.25
CA GLN A 78 15.63 -2.91 44.30
C GLN A 78 15.62 -4.43 44.11
N PHE A 79 16.69 -5.02 43.56
CA PHE A 79 16.85 -6.46 43.40
C PHE A 79 18.32 -6.85 43.26
N ASP A 80 18.59 -8.15 43.36
CA ASP A 80 19.93 -8.73 43.30
C ASP A 80 20.47 -8.91 41.86
N GLU A 81 21.78 -9.15 41.75
CA GLU A 81 22.47 -9.38 40.49
C GLU A 81 21.93 -10.60 39.72
N GLY A 82 21.42 -11.62 40.42
CA GLY A 82 20.84 -12.81 39.80
C GLY A 82 19.50 -12.53 39.10
N VAL A 83 18.72 -11.57 39.58
CA VAL A 83 17.52 -11.05 38.91
C VAL A 83 17.93 -10.19 37.70
N LEU A 84 18.93 -9.32 37.86
CA LEU A 84 19.46 -8.48 36.77
C LEU A 84 19.91 -9.33 35.58
N GLU A 85 20.74 -10.35 35.83
CA GLU A 85 21.31 -11.18 34.77
C GLU A 85 20.26 -12.04 34.06
N ARG A 86 19.25 -12.55 34.78
CA ARG A 86 18.13 -13.29 34.16
C ARG A 86 17.31 -12.38 33.25
N GLU A 87 16.95 -11.19 33.72
CA GLU A 87 16.16 -10.25 32.93
C GLU A 87 16.94 -9.70 31.72
N LYS A 88 18.24 -9.42 31.88
CA LYS A 88 19.12 -9.06 30.76
C LYS A 88 19.17 -10.14 29.69
N LYS A 89 19.34 -11.41 30.08
CA LYS A 89 19.32 -12.53 29.12
C LYS A 89 17.97 -12.64 28.40
N ARG A 90 16.85 -12.47 29.12
CA ARG A 90 15.51 -12.46 28.52
C ARG A 90 15.35 -11.33 27.51
N ILE A 91 15.76 -10.11 27.87
CA ILE A 91 15.70 -8.94 26.99
C ILE A 91 16.58 -9.14 25.76
N ALA A 92 17.80 -9.66 25.93
CA ALA A 92 18.71 -9.93 24.83
C ALA A 92 18.14 -10.93 23.83
N ALA A 93 17.57 -12.05 24.31
CA ALA A 93 16.97 -13.07 23.44
C ALA A 93 15.77 -12.51 22.64
N GLU A 94 14.92 -11.71 23.30
CA GLU A 94 13.77 -11.08 22.62
C GLU A 94 14.21 -10.01 21.61
N ARG A 95 15.29 -9.25 21.90
CA ARG A 95 15.88 -8.29 20.96
C ARG A 95 16.43 -8.99 19.72
N GLU A 96 17.14 -10.11 19.90
CA GLU A 96 17.66 -10.91 18.80
C GLU A 96 16.53 -11.43 17.91
N ARG A 97 15.49 -12.03 18.52
CA ARG A 97 14.30 -12.51 17.81
C ARG A 97 13.61 -11.40 17.00
N LEU A 98 13.38 -10.24 17.62
CA LEU A 98 12.72 -9.11 16.96
C LEU A 98 13.60 -8.44 15.90
N THR A 99 14.93 -8.47 16.05
CA THR A 99 15.85 -7.96 15.03
C THR A 99 15.83 -8.83 13.78
N GLY A 100 15.78 -10.16 13.94
CA GLY A 100 15.57 -11.09 12.83
C GLY A 100 14.21 -10.87 12.15
N GLU A 101 13.14 -10.75 12.93
CA GLU A 101 11.80 -10.47 12.39
C GLU A 101 11.74 -9.13 11.64
N ARG A 102 12.45 -8.10 12.12
CA ARG A 102 12.56 -6.81 11.44
C ARG A 102 13.27 -6.95 10.09
N ALA A 103 14.40 -7.67 10.06
CA ALA A 103 15.16 -7.89 8.83
C ALA A 103 14.34 -8.65 7.78
N ASP A 104 13.63 -9.70 8.18
CA ASP A 104 12.75 -10.47 7.29
C ASP A 104 11.63 -9.61 6.70
N ILE A 105 11.01 -8.75 7.52
CA ILE A 105 9.92 -7.86 7.04
C ILE A 105 10.49 -6.79 6.12
N SER A 106 11.65 -6.20 6.45
CA SER A 106 12.32 -5.23 5.59
C SER A 106 12.70 -5.82 4.24
N GLN A 107 13.27 -7.03 4.21
CA GLN A 107 13.61 -7.70 2.95
C GLN A 107 12.35 -7.94 2.09
N ARG A 108 11.25 -8.39 2.70
CA ARG A 108 9.99 -8.58 1.95
C ARG A 108 9.42 -7.27 1.40
N LEU A 109 9.57 -6.17 2.12
CA LEU A 109 9.16 -4.85 1.62
C LEU A 109 10.04 -4.39 0.47
N GLU A 110 11.34 -4.64 0.55
CA GLU A 110 12.30 -4.38 -0.53
C GLU A 110 12.00 -5.23 -1.76
N ASP A 111 11.72 -6.53 -1.62
CA ASP A 111 11.35 -7.42 -2.72
C ASP A 111 10.03 -6.98 -3.40
N LEU A 112 9.05 -6.55 -2.60
CA LEU A 112 7.79 -5.99 -3.11
C LEU A 112 8.01 -4.65 -3.84
N ALA A 113 8.95 -3.83 -3.38
CA ALA A 113 9.31 -2.57 -4.03
C ALA A 113 10.17 -2.79 -5.29
N ALA A 114 11.00 -3.83 -5.29
CA ALA A 114 11.86 -4.24 -6.40
C ALA A 114 11.12 -5.06 -7.46
N THR A 115 9.81 -5.29 -7.29
CA THR A 115 8.95 -5.76 -8.37
C THR A 115 8.76 -4.61 -9.37
N GLU A 116 9.82 -4.35 -10.12
CA GLU A 116 9.88 -3.41 -11.23
C GLU A 116 8.79 -3.83 -12.21
N ILE A 117 7.81 -2.97 -12.42
CA ILE A 117 6.88 -3.15 -13.53
C ILE A 117 7.74 -3.03 -14.79
N ASP A 118 8.01 -4.14 -15.47
CA ASP A 118 8.78 -4.19 -16.71
C ASP A 118 8.20 -3.15 -17.69
N ARG A 119 8.90 -2.03 -17.82
CA ARG A 119 8.48 -0.90 -18.67
C ARG A 119 8.28 -1.34 -20.11
N SER A 120 9.07 -2.31 -20.58
CA SER A 120 8.93 -2.82 -21.95
C SER A 120 7.65 -3.63 -22.15
N GLY A 121 7.28 -4.46 -21.17
CA GLY A 121 6.00 -5.17 -21.16
C GLY A 121 4.81 -4.23 -21.01
N LEU A 122 4.97 -3.13 -20.26
CA LEU A 122 3.93 -2.11 -20.06
C LEU A 122 3.69 -1.28 -21.32
N GLU A 123 4.74 -0.89 -22.03
CA GLU A 123 4.64 -0.21 -23.33
C GLU A 123 3.96 -1.09 -24.39
N GLN A 124 4.29 -2.39 -24.43
CA GLN A 124 3.62 -3.35 -25.31
C GLN A 124 2.15 -3.54 -24.96
N LEU A 125 1.84 -3.70 -23.66
CA LEU A 125 0.46 -3.80 -23.19
C LEU A 125 -0.33 -2.53 -23.52
N GLN A 126 0.27 -1.36 -23.34
CA GLN A 126 -0.33 -0.07 -23.66
C GLN A 126 -0.66 0.02 -25.14
N HIS A 127 0.28 -0.33 -26.02
CA HIS A 127 0.04 -0.30 -27.47
C HIS A 127 -1.10 -1.24 -27.87
N LEU A 128 -1.10 -2.48 -27.35
CA LEU A 128 -2.14 -3.46 -27.61
C LEU A 128 -3.51 -3.01 -27.09
N MET A 129 -3.56 -2.40 -25.91
CA MET A 129 -4.80 -1.88 -25.33
C MET A 129 -5.29 -0.63 -26.05
N ALA A 130 -4.41 0.27 -26.49
CA ALA A 130 -4.78 1.44 -27.27
C ALA A 130 -5.40 1.06 -28.62
N GLU A 131 -4.75 0.17 -29.39
CA GLU A 131 -5.28 -0.31 -30.66
C GLU A 131 -6.62 -1.05 -30.50
N ARG A 132 -6.72 -1.87 -29.45
CA ARG A 132 -7.95 -2.59 -29.15
C ARG A 132 -9.07 -1.65 -28.68
N TRP A 133 -8.76 -0.65 -27.86
CA TRP A 133 -9.74 0.29 -27.32
C TRP A 133 -10.37 1.17 -28.41
N VAL A 134 -9.55 1.65 -29.35
CA VAL A 134 -10.03 2.42 -30.51
C VAL A 134 -10.96 1.58 -31.40
N SER A 135 -10.68 0.28 -31.54
CA SER A 135 -11.51 -0.64 -32.33
C SER A 135 -12.73 -1.18 -31.60
N MET A 136 -12.83 -1.02 -30.27
CA MET A 136 -13.98 -1.49 -29.49
C MET A 136 -15.24 -0.66 -29.75
N GLY A 137 -16.36 -1.36 -29.92
CA GLY A 137 -17.69 -0.77 -29.92
C GLY A 137 -18.22 -0.46 -28.51
N PHE A 138 -19.36 0.21 -28.44
CA PHE A 138 -20.02 0.61 -27.18
C PHE A 138 -20.20 -0.54 -26.17
N ASP A 139 -20.75 -1.67 -26.61
CA ASP A 139 -21.02 -2.81 -25.74
C ASP A 139 -19.75 -3.45 -25.16
N GLU A 140 -18.66 -3.44 -25.93
CA GLU A 140 -17.36 -3.97 -25.50
C GLU A 140 -16.72 -3.06 -24.46
N ARG A 141 -16.75 -1.73 -24.68
CA ARG A 141 -16.27 -0.73 -23.71
C ARG A 141 -17.05 -0.80 -22.40
N ARG A 142 -18.38 -0.97 -22.48
CA ARG A 142 -19.24 -1.17 -21.32
C ARG A 142 -18.88 -2.43 -20.53
N GLN A 143 -18.56 -3.54 -21.22
CA GLN A 143 -18.11 -4.75 -20.56
C GLN A 143 -16.77 -4.56 -19.84
N VAL A 144 -15.85 -3.80 -20.43
CA VAL A 144 -14.57 -3.45 -19.79
C VAL A 144 -14.82 -2.66 -18.51
N PHE A 145 -15.65 -1.60 -18.55
CA PHE A 145 -15.97 -0.82 -17.35
C PHE A 145 -16.63 -1.66 -16.24
N ASN A 146 -17.55 -2.56 -16.61
CA ASN A 146 -18.19 -3.46 -15.65
C ASN A 146 -17.19 -4.43 -15.00
N ARG A 147 -16.22 -4.95 -15.76
CA ARG A 147 -15.18 -5.84 -15.24
C ARG A 147 -14.19 -5.12 -14.33
N LEU A 148 -13.86 -3.87 -14.66
CA LEU A 148 -12.99 -3.02 -13.85
C LEU A 148 -13.65 -2.54 -12.56
N LYS A 149 -14.95 -2.78 -12.37
CA LYS A 149 -15.74 -2.37 -11.19
C LYS A 149 -15.51 -0.90 -10.82
N LEU A 150 -15.40 -0.04 -11.83
CA LEU A 150 -15.13 1.38 -11.63
C LEU A 150 -16.27 2.02 -10.84
N LYS A 151 -15.90 2.75 -9.79
CA LYS A 151 -16.82 3.63 -9.08
C LYS A 151 -16.51 5.06 -9.49
N LEU A 152 -17.54 5.76 -9.91
CA LEU A 152 -17.44 7.16 -10.29
C LEU A 152 -18.09 7.99 -9.22
N GLU A 153 -17.31 8.92 -8.68
CA GLU A 153 -17.79 9.90 -7.73
C GLU A 153 -18.06 11.19 -8.50
N VAL A 154 -19.34 11.55 -8.59
CA VAL A 154 -19.76 12.84 -9.13
C VAL A 154 -19.80 13.81 -7.98
N THR A 155 -18.95 14.84 -8.02
CA THR A 155 -18.91 15.90 -7.02
C THR A 155 -19.33 17.22 -7.65
N SER A 156 -20.17 17.98 -6.94
CA SER A 156 -20.55 19.34 -7.31
C SER A 156 -19.39 20.26 -6.97
N GLY A 157 -18.72 20.82 -7.98
CA GLY A 157 -17.71 21.87 -7.83
C GLY A 157 -18.36 23.25 -7.74
#